data_AF-A0A1Q3U746-F1
#
_entry.id   AF-A0A1Q3U746-F1
#
_cell.length_a   1.000
_cell.length_b   1.000
_cell.length_c   1.000
_cell.angle_alpha   90.00
_cell.angle_beta   90.00
_cell.angle_gamma   90.00
#
_symmetry.space_group_name_H-M   'P 1'
#
loop_
_entity.id
_entity.type
_entity.pdbx_description
1 polymer ?
#
loop_
_entity_poly.entity_id
_entity_poly.type
_entity_poly.pdbx_seq_one_letter_code
_entity_poly.pdbx_strand_id
1 'polypeptide(L)'
;MQKFILSAIFMLAASFSFSQKQADWKEMQDFHAVMSKTFHPSEENNLQPLKENAENLLKAARAWRAAEIPAGYNTTLTTATLKKLVKQCSAIQVAVKKKKDDMQLKKMITEAHEIFHEIMEKCRPGADDKHE
;
A
#
# COMPACT_ATOMS: atom_id res chain seq x y z
N MET A 1 34.05 44.46 39.24
CA MET A 1 34.41 43.11 38.78
C MET A 1 33.35 42.14 39.27
N GLN A 2 33.05 41.12 38.47
CA GLN A 2 32.33 39.88 38.83
C GLN A 2 30.82 39.77 38.50
N LYS A 3 30.58 39.41 37.22
CA LYS A 3 29.72 38.30 36.73
C LYS A 3 28.17 38.42 36.78
N PHE A 4 27.62 38.62 35.56
CA PHE A 4 26.30 38.19 35.06
C PHE A 4 25.85 36.82 35.56
N ILE A 5 24.53 36.56 35.67
CA ILE A 5 23.84 35.44 34.99
C ILE A 5 22.35 35.79 34.73
N LEU A 6 21.95 35.77 33.45
CA LEU A 6 20.57 35.75 32.96
C LEU A 6 19.97 34.35 33.19
N SER A 7 18.84 34.27 33.88
CA SER A 7 18.02 33.05 33.91
C SER A 7 17.08 33.04 32.71
N ALA A 8 17.44 32.29 31.68
CA ALA A 8 16.52 31.84 30.64
C ALA A 8 16.61 30.31 30.55
N ILE A 9 15.73 29.63 31.27
CA ILE A 9 15.57 28.18 31.17
C ILE A 9 14.78 27.91 29.88
N PHE A 10 15.50 27.58 28.81
CA PHE A 10 14.91 27.03 27.60
C PHE A 10 14.75 25.52 27.80
N MET A 11 13.54 25.07 28.14
CA MET A 11 13.21 23.64 28.14
C MET A 11 13.20 23.14 26.70
N LEU A 12 14.28 22.48 26.28
CA LEU A 12 14.34 21.76 25.02
C LEU A 12 13.60 20.43 25.19
N ALA A 13 12.30 20.43 24.89
CA ALA A 13 11.55 19.18 24.74
C ALA A 13 12.05 18.48 23.46
N ALA A 14 12.87 17.45 23.62
CA ALA A 14 13.21 16.54 22.54
C ALA A 14 11.96 15.71 22.20
N SER A 15 11.22 16.16 21.19
CA SER A 15 10.17 15.35 20.56
C SER A 15 10.83 14.18 19.85
N PHE A 16 10.99 13.05 20.54
CA PHE A 16 11.29 11.78 19.89
C PHE A 16 10.03 11.35 19.12
N SER A 17 9.93 11.73 17.86
CA SER A 17 9.00 11.09 16.93
C SER A 17 9.46 9.64 16.77
N PHE A 18 8.79 8.73 17.49
CA PHE A 18 8.90 7.29 17.25
C PHE A 18 8.29 7.03 15.86
N SER A 19 9.09 7.15 14.79
CA SER A 19 8.70 6.64 13.49
C SER A 19 8.59 5.14 13.67
N GLN A 20 7.36 4.59 13.72
CA GLN A 20 7.14 3.17 13.59
C GLN A 20 7.75 2.76 12.24
N LYS A 21 8.98 2.26 12.28
CA LYS A 21 9.67 1.76 11.10
C LYS A 21 8.81 0.60 10.59
N GLN A 22 8.01 0.89 9.58
CA GLN A 22 7.26 -0.11 8.87
C GLN A 22 8.26 -1.19 8.44
N ALA A 23 7.98 -2.46 8.74
CA ALA A 23 8.87 -3.54 8.30
C ALA A 23 9.15 -3.35 6.80
N ASP A 24 10.44 -3.33 6.43
CA ASP A 24 10.87 -3.14 5.05
C ASP A 24 10.39 -4.33 4.21
N TRP A 25 9.20 -4.20 3.61
CA TRP A 25 8.63 -5.21 2.73
C TRP A 25 8.74 -4.72 1.30
N LYS A 26 9.90 -4.99 0.68
CA LYS A 26 10.25 -4.48 -0.64
C LYS A 26 9.20 -4.79 -1.70
N GLU A 27 8.67 -6.01 -1.72
CA GLU A 27 7.68 -6.43 -2.73
C GLU A 27 6.34 -5.72 -2.55
N MET A 28 5.97 -5.35 -1.32
CA MET A 28 4.83 -4.47 -1.07
C MET A 28 5.06 -3.10 -1.68
N GLN A 29 6.25 -2.52 -1.50
CA GLN A 29 6.60 -1.20 -2.07
C GLN A 29 6.62 -1.25 -3.61
N ASP A 30 7.19 -2.30 -4.19
CA ASP A 30 7.22 -2.51 -5.64
C ASP A 30 5.79 -2.65 -6.22
N PHE A 31 4.92 -3.37 -5.51
CA PHE A 31 3.50 -3.44 -5.85
C PHE A 31 2.82 -2.08 -5.75
N HIS A 32 3.02 -1.36 -4.64
CA HIS A 32 2.42 -0.06 -4.41
C HIS A 32 2.85 0.97 -5.46
N ALA A 33 4.11 0.94 -5.92
CA ALA A 33 4.59 1.83 -6.97
C ALA A 33 3.81 1.64 -8.30
N VAL A 34 3.54 0.38 -8.69
CA VAL A 34 2.73 0.09 -9.88
C VAL A 34 1.26 0.43 -9.63
N MET A 35 0.73 0.07 -8.46
CA MET A 35 -0.65 0.37 -8.06
C MET A 35 -0.92 1.87 -8.15
N SER A 36 -0.10 2.72 -7.51
CA SER A 36 -0.26 4.17 -7.49
C SER A 36 -0.28 4.77 -8.90
N LYS A 37 0.63 4.33 -9.78
CA LYS A 37 0.68 4.76 -11.20
C LYS A 37 -0.58 4.36 -11.99
N THR A 38 -1.29 3.32 -11.57
CA THR A 38 -2.48 2.81 -12.29
C THR A 38 -3.80 3.26 -11.68
N PHE A 39 -3.90 3.31 -10.35
CA PHE A 39 -5.12 3.63 -9.61
C PHE A 39 -5.38 5.13 -9.57
N HIS A 40 -4.42 5.98 -9.18
CA HIS A 40 -4.69 7.42 -9.04
C HIS A 40 -5.15 8.07 -10.35
N PRO A 41 -4.54 7.80 -11.53
CA PRO A 41 -5.07 8.33 -12.78
C PRO A 41 -6.49 7.82 -13.10
N SER A 42 -6.86 6.63 -12.63
CA SER A 42 -8.20 6.08 -12.85
C SER A 42 -9.29 6.84 -12.09
N GLU A 43 -8.95 7.50 -10.98
CA GLU A 43 -9.87 8.34 -10.22
C GLU A 43 -10.41 9.48 -11.09
N GLU A 44 -9.54 10.04 -11.94
CA GLU A 44 -9.83 11.07 -12.95
C GLU A 44 -10.26 10.50 -14.31
N ASN A 45 -10.65 9.22 -14.36
CA ASN A 45 -11.07 8.49 -15.57
C ASN A 45 -9.97 8.30 -16.63
N ASN A 46 -8.69 8.50 -16.28
CA ASN A 46 -7.57 8.15 -17.15
C ASN A 46 -7.16 6.69 -16.92
N LEU A 47 -7.74 5.78 -17.70
CA LEU A 47 -7.46 4.33 -17.59
C LEU A 47 -6.29 3.88 -18.48
N GLN A 48 -5.66 4.78 -19.23
CA GLN A 48 -4.53 4.43 -20.10
C GLN A 48 -3.35 3.84 -19.32
N PRO A 49 -2.92 4.39 -18.16
CA PRO A 49 -1.86 3.78 -17.36
C PRO A 49 -2.18 2.36 -16.89
N LEU A 50 -3.44 2.08 -16.52
CA LEU A 50 -3.86 0.73 -16.15
C LEU A 50 -3.72 -0.24 -17.33
N LYS A 51 -4.20 0.16 -18.52
CA LYS A 51 -4.14 -0.66 -19.74
C LYS A 51 -2.69 -1.02 -20.10
N GLU A 52 -1.76 -0.09 -19.93
CA GLU A 52 -0.34 -0.28 -20.24
C GLU A 52 0.42 -1.10 -19.18
N ASN A 53 -0.02 -1.09 -17.91
CA ASN A 53 0.74 -1.65 -16.79
C ASN A 53 0.05 -2.85 -16.10
N ALA A 54 -1.08 -3.34 -16.60
CA ALA A 54 -1.82 -4.45 -15.99
C ALA A 54 -1.00 -5.74 -15.83
N GLU A 55 -0.08 -6.03 -16.77
CA GLU A 55 0.84 -7.15 -16.64
C GLU A 55 1.87 -6.93 -15.51
N ASN A 56 2.44 -5.73 -15.42
CA ASN A 56 3.36 -5.37 -14.33
C ASN A 56 2.66 -5.41 -12.96
N LEU A 57 1.40 -4.97 -12.90
CA LEU A 57 0.59 -5.03 -11.68
C LEU A 57 0.40 -6.48 -11.21
N LEU A 58 0.05 -7.39 -12.13
CA LEU A 58 -0.05 -8.82 -11.84
C LEU A 58 1.29 -9.43 -11.43
N LYS A 59 2.38 -9.08 -12.13
CA LYS A 59 3.72 -9.57 -11.81
C LYS A 59 4.15 -9.15 -10.40
N ALA A 60 3.93 -7.89 -10.04
CA ALA A 60 4.24 -7.37 -8.72
C ALA A 60 3.38 -8.04 -7.63
N ALA A 61 2.08 -8.24 -7.87
CA ALA A 61 1.22 -8.96 -6.91
C ALA A 61 1.69 -10.39 -6.66
N ARG A 62 2.14 -11.09 -7.72
CA ARG A 62 2.68 -12.46 -7.61
C ARG A 62 4.01 -12.48 -6.86
N ALA A 63 4.89 -11.52 -7.12
CA ALA A 63 6.14 -11.38 -6.39
C ALA A 63 5.87 -11.13 -4.90
N TRP A 64 4.96 -10.22 -4.57
CA TRP A 64 4.58 -9.92 -3.20
C TRP A 64 3.97 -11.13 -2.48
N ARG A 65 3.10 -11.89 -3.16
CA ARG A 65 2.58 -13.16 -2.61
C ARG A 65 3.68 -14.19 -2.31
N ALA A 66 4.76 -14.20 -3.08
CA ALA A 66 5.85 -15.15 -2.92
C ALA A 66 6.88 -14.73 -1.87
N ALA A 67 6.87 -13.46 -1.45
CA ALA A 67 7.78 -12.92 -0.46
C ALA A 67 7.46 -13.46 0.95
N GLU A 68 8.49 -13.47 1.80
CA GLU A 68 8.31 -13.77 3.22
C GLU A 68 7.43 -12.71 3.88
N ILE A 69 6.46 -13.14 4.67
CA ILE A 69 5.57 -12.25 5.41
C ILE A 69 6.34 -11.74 6.64
N PRO A 70 6.54 -10.42 6.80
CA PRO A 70 7.31 -9.88 7.91
C PRO A 70 6.67 -10.21 9.27
N ALA A 71 7.49 -10.25 10.31
CA ALA A 71 7.01 -10.33 11.68
C ALA A 71 6.03 -9.18 11.99
N GLY A 72 4.99 -9.47 12.77
CA GLY A 72 3.93 -8.51 13.05
C GLY A 72 2.83 -8.46 11.99
N TYR A 73 2.77 -9.43 11.08
CA TYR A 73 1.59 -9.70 10.25
C TYR A 73 0.93 -11.01 10.67
N ASN A 74 -0.40 -11.08 10.57
CA ASN A 74 -1.14 -12.34 10.68
C ASN A 74 -0.89 -13.17 9.41
N THR A 75 -0.04 -14.19 9.51
CA THR A 75 0.39 -15.00 8.36
C THR A 75 -0.77 -15.62 7.60
N THR A 76 -1.77 -16.17 8.29
CA THR A 76 -2.92 -16.84 7.65
C THR A 76 -3.78 -15.85 6.88
N LEU A 77 -4.15 -14.72 7.51
CA LEU A 77 -4.96 -13.68 6.89
C LEU A 77 -4.20 -13.03 5.72
N THR A 78 -2.94 -12.65 5.95
CA THR A 78 -2.08 -12.04 4.92
C THR A 78 -1.95 -12.94 3.70
N THR A 79 -1.72 -14.24 3.91
CA THR A 79 -1.64 -15.22 2.81
C THR A 79 -2.95 -15.31 2.03
N ALA A 80 -4.09 -15.29 2.72
CA ALA A 80 -5.40 -15.33 2.07
C ALA A 80 -5.66 -14.04 1.26
N THR A 81 -5.37 -12.88 1.83
CA THR A 81 -5.60 -11.58 1.19
C THR A 81 -4.65 -11.34 0.01
N LEU A 82 -3.37 -11.74 0.10
CA LEU A 82 -2.44 -11.74 -1.05
C LEU A 82 -2.91 -12.66 -2.19
N LYS A 83 -3.54 -13.80 -1.89
CA LYS A 83 -4.17 -14.64 -2.92
C LYS A 83 -5.35 -13.93 -3.60
N LYS A 84 -6.19 -13.22 -2.84
CA LYS A 84 -7.27 -12.38 -3.39
C LYS A 84 -6.69 -11.32 -4.32
N LEU A 85 -5.64 -10.62 -3.88
CA LEU A 85 -4.97 -9.58 -4.65
C LEU A 85 -4.45 -10.11 -6.01
N VAL A 86 -3.73 -11.24 -5.99
CA VAL A 86 -3.26 -11.87 -7.23
C VAL A 86 -4.41 -12.24 -8.17
N LYS A 87 -5.52 -12.76 -7.63
CA LYS A 87 -6.71 -13.10 -8.42
C LYS A 87 -7.30 -11.83 -9.07
N GLN A 88 -7.40 -10.74 -8.32
CA GLN A 88 -7.92 -9.47 -8.82
C GLN A 88 -7.03 -8.86 -9.90
N CYS A 89 -5.70 -8.77 -9.67
CA CYS A 89 -4.76 -8.30 -10.67
C CYS A 89 -4.77 -9.19 -11.93
N SER A 90 -4.99 -10.50 -11.77
CA SER A 90 -5.13 -11.41 -12.91
C SER A 90 -6.41 -11.14 -13.71
N ALA A 91 -7.52 -10.85 -13.02
CA ALA A 91 -8.77 -10.49 -13.66
C ALA A 91 -8.64 -9.17 -14.44
N ILE A 92 -7.96 -8.16 -13.86
CA ILE A 92 -7.64 -6.89 -14.52
C ILE A 92 -6.86 -7.13 -15.81
N GLN A 93 -5.77 -7.91 -15.75
CA GLN A 93 -4.96 -8.20 -16.94
C GLN A 93 -5.77 -8.89 -18.04
N VAL A 94 -6.66 -9.82 -17.68
CA VAL A 94 -7.60 -10.46 -18.62
C VAL A 94 -8.60 -9.44 -19.19
N ALA A 95 -9.15 -8.55 -18.37
CA ALA A 95 -10.10 -7.53 -18.79
C ALA A 95 -9.48 -6.53 -19.77
N VAL A 96 -8.24 -6.08 -19.51
CA VAL A 96 -7.46 -5.23 -20.42
C VAL A 96 -7.22 -5.93 -21.75
N LYS A 97 -6.78 -7.20 -21.74
CA LYS A 97 -6.60 -7.99 -22.98
C LYS A 97 -7.89 -8.16 -23.77
N LYS A 98 -9.03 -8.26 -23.07
CA LYS A 98 -10.37 -8.33 -23.65
C LYS A 98 -10.97 -6.97 -24.03
N LYS A 99 -10.22 -5.87 -23.87
CA LYS A 99 -10.67 -4.50 -24.17
C LYS A 99 -12.01 -4.16 -23.50
N LYS A 100 -12.16 -4.55 -22.24
CA LYS A 100 -13.32 -4.16 -21.42
C LYS A 100 -13.39 -2.63 -21.27
N ASP A 101 -14.60 -2.12 -21.05
CA ASP A 101 -14.83 -0.68 -20.94
C ASP A 101 -14.19 -0.07 -19.69
N ASP A 102 -13.97 1.24 -19.73
CA ASP A 102 -13.22 1.96 -18.70
C ASP A 102 -13.94 1.99 -17.35
N MET A 103 -15.28 1.94 -17.34
CA MET A 103 -16.06 1.86 -16.10
C MET A 103 -15.82 0.51 -15.41
N GLN A 104 -15.81 -0.59 -16.16
CA GLN A 104 -15.46 -1.91 -15.62
C GLN A 104 -14.03 -1.94 -15.10
N LEU A 105 -13.07 -1.43 -15.88
CA LEU A 105 -11.67 -1.38 -15.49
C LEU A 105 -11.45 -0.53 -14.22
N LYS A 106 -12.12 0.62 -14.11
CA LYS A 106 -12.09 1.50 -12.93
C LYS A 106 -12.56 0.75 -11.69
N LYS A 107 -13.72 0.08 -11.76
CA LYS A 107 -14.23 -0.73 -10.64
C LYS A 107 -13.21 -1.80 -10.20
N MET A 108 -12.59 -2.48 -11.15
CA MET A 108 -11.66 -3.57 -10.85
C MET A 108 -10.37 -3.06 -10.20
N ILE A 109 -9.81 -1.92 -10.64
CA ILE A 109 -8.61 -1.34 -10.04
C ILE A 109 -8.90 -0.74 -8.66
N THR A 110 -10.09 -0.16 -8.44
CA THR A 110 -10.54 0.25 -7.10
C THR A 110 -10.58 -0.93 -6.15
N GLU A 111 -11.17 -2.06 -6.54
CA GLU A 111 -11.20 -3.27 -5.71
C GLU A 111 -9.79 -3.82 -5.42
N ALA A 112 -8.86 -3.72 -6.38
CA ALA A 112 -7.47 -4.12 -6.13
C ALA A 112 -6.77 -3.19 -5.11
N HIS A 113 -7.08 -1.90 -5.12
CA HIS A 113 -6.59 -0.92 -4.15
C HIS A 113 -7.19 -1.16 -2.75
N GLU A 114 -8.49 -1.50 -2.65
CA GLU A 114 -9.13 -1.87 -1.38
C GLU A 114 -8.50 -3.14 -0.76
N ILE A 115 -8.20 -4.15 -1.58
CA ILE A 115 -7.50 -5.37 -1.10
C ILE A 115 -6.08 -5.03 -0.61
N PHE A 116 -5.39 -4.08 -1.25
CA PHE A 116 -4.10 -3.59 -0.74
C PHE A 116 -4.25 -2.99 0.67
N HIS A 117 -5.26 -2.14 0.90
CA HIS A 117 -5.53 -1.58 2.22
C HIS A 117 -5.93 -2.65 3.24
N GLU A 118 -6.68 -3.69 2.86
CA GLU A 118 -6.96 -4.84 3.74
C GLU A 118 -5.65 -5.50 4.25
N ILE A 119 -4.61 -5.57 3.42
CA ILE A 119 -3.29 -6.09 3.84
C ILE A 119 -2.60 -5.11 4.78
N MET A 120 -2.64 -3.82 4.49
CA MET A 120 -1.90 -2.81 5.24
C MET A 120 -2.51 -2.52 6.62
N GLU A 121 -3.83 -2.55 6.70
CA GLU A 121 -4.60 -2.21 7.90
C GLU A 121 -4.92 -3.45 8.70
N LYS A 122 -5.59 -4.45 8.10
CA LYS A 122 -6.25 -5.53 8.86
C LYS A 122 -5.36 -6.74 9.12
N CYS A 123 -4.19 -6.80 8.48
CA CYS A 123 -3.27 -7.92 8.67
C CYS A 123 -2.23 -7.68 9.77
N ARG A 124 -2.24 -6.54 10.49
CA ARG A 124 -1.33 -6.24 11.61
C ARG A 124 -2.01 -6.36 12.98
N PRO A 125 -1.30 -6.78 14.06
CA PRO A 125 -1.78 -6.64 15.43
C PRO A 125 -1.98 -5.16 15.79
N GLY A 126 -3.11 -4.82 16.42
CA GLY A 126 -3.46 -3.43 16.74
C GLY A 126 -4.31 -2.73 15.67
N ALA A 127 -4.81 -3.46 14.67
CA ALA A 127 -5.80 -3.00 13.70
C ALA A 127 -7.20 -2.91 14.33
N ASP A 128 -7.28 -2.25 15.49
CA ASP A 128 -8.52 -1.94 16.18
C ASP A 128 -8.90 -0.52 15.78
N ASP A 129 -9.89 -0.42 14.90
CA ASP A 129 -10.86 0.68 14.73
C ASP A 129 -10.42 2.08 15.18
N LYS A 130 -9.28 2.58 14.71
CA LYS A 130 -8.91 3.99 14.82
C LYS A 130 -8.71 4.60 13.45
N HIS A 131 -9.86 4.98 12.89
CA HIS A 131 -10.17 6.22 12.16
C HIS A 131 -9.12 6.80 11.19
N GLU A 132 -9.55 7.07 9.95
CA GLU A 132 -10.18 8.36 9.59
C GLU A 132 -11.25 8.19 8.51
#